data_AF-A0A7S4CXU0-F1
#
_entry.id   AF-A0A7S4CXU0-F1
#
_cell.length_a   1.000
_cell.length_b   1.000
_cell.length_c   1.000
_cell.angle_alpha   90.00
_cell.angle_beta   90.00
_cell.angle_gamma   90.00
#
_symmetry.space_group_name_H-M   'P 1'
#
loop_
_entity.id
_entity.type
_entity.pdbx_description
1 polymer ?
#
loop_
_entity_poly.entity_id
_entity_poly.type
_entity_poly.pdbx_seq_one_letter_code
_entity_poly.pdbx_strand_id
1 'polypeptide(L)'
;QRNKQIGATEWRISDFVRHPVRIFPIMDSHSQIVLGCDGRPSFLQVRLDTTTFPVDWPVPRPVPETEYPKHVMLITRGTRGDIQPFTALAKGLAERLGWKVTFCTELRYKESLQKAFANLERGYVQFRPSGGDTTKKIESTVSKMAMTSKSALMQSVMLSRSE
;
A
#
# COMPACT_ATOMS: atom_id res chain seq x y z
N GLN A 1 -8.88 -30.33 -7.16
CA GLN A 1 -8.64 -29.05 -6.45
C GLN A 1 -8.46 -27.97 -7.51
N ARG A 2 -9.40 -27.01 -7.63
CA ARG A 2 -9.28 -25.92 -8.61
C ARG A 2 -8.19 -24.97 -8.14
N ASN A 3 -7.21 -24.65 -9.01
CA ASN A 3 -6.20 -23.63 -8.77
C ASN A 3 -6.90 -22.31 -8.42
N LYS A 4 -6.90 -21.95 -7.14
CA LYS A 4 -7.48 -20.70 -6.64
C LYS A 4 -6.51 -19.59 -7.01
N GLN A 5 -6.87 -18.75 -7.98
CA GLN A 5 -6.03 -17.66 -8.46
C GLN A 5 -5.73 -16.68 -7.31
N ILE A 6 -4.45 -16.46 -6.99
CA ILE A 6 -3.96 -15.64 -5.86
C ILE A 6 -3.71 -14.19 -6.32
N GLY A 7 -4.66 -13.64 -7.09
CA GLY A 7 -4.58 -12.32 -7.70
C GLY A 7 -3.98 -12.31 -9.12
N ALA A 8 -4.02 -11.12 -9.74
CA ALA A 8 -3.46 -10.85 -11.05
C ALA A 8 -2.92 -9.41 -11.09
N THR A 9 -1.89 -9.20 -11.88
CA THR A 9 -1.25 -7.91 -12.08
C THR A 9 -0.53 -7.92 -13.43
N GLU A 10 -0.48 -6.77 -14.08
CA GLU A 10 0.07 -6.62 -15.42
C GLU A 10 1.07 -5.47 -15.45
N TRP A 11 2.15 -5.63 -16.21
CA TRP A 11 3.10 -4.57 -16.50
C TRP A 11 3.56 -4.60 -17.93
N ARG A 12 3.93 -3.42 -18.42
CA ARG A 12 4.67 -3.30 -19.66
C ARG A 12 6.11 -3.73 -19.42
N ILE A 13 6.66 -4.49 -20.36
CA ILE A 13 8.07 -4.91 -20.33
C ILE A 13 8.99 -3.68 -20.19
N SER A 14 8.68 -2.58 -20.89
CA SER A 14 9.45 -1.33 -20.80
C SER A 14 9.55 -0.77 -19.37
N ASP A 15 8.52 -0.88 -18.54
CA ASP A 15 8.53 -0.42 -17.16
C ASP A 15 9.35 -1.35 -16.24
N PHE A 16 9.38 -2.63 -16.60
CA PHE A 16 10.14 -3.64 -15.87
C PHE A 16 11.63 -3.60 -16.23
N VAL A 17 11.97 -3.30 -17.48
CA VAL A 17 13.36 -3.05 -17.92
C VAL A 17 13.94 -1.84 -17.18
N ARG A 18 13.16 -0.77 -17.01
CA ARG A 18 13.57 0.42 -16.23
C ARG A 18 13.83 0.11 -14.75
N HIS A 19 13.22 -0.95 -14.21
CA HIS A 19 13.35 -1.34 -12.82
C HIS A 19 13.33 -2.88 -12.70
N PRO A 20 14.48 -3.52 -12.90
CA PRO A 20 14.58 -4.95 -13.20
C PRO A 20 14.22 -5.84 -12.00
N VAL A 21 14.00 -5.28 -10.82
CA VAL A 21 13.55 -6.01 -9.64
C VAL A 21 12.19 -5.50 -9.20
N ARG A 22 11.27 -6.44 -8.99
CA ARG A 22 9.95 -6.17 -8.44
C ARG A 22 9.60 -7.16 -7.34
N ILE A 23 8.90 -6.67 -6.32
CA ILE A 23 8.50 -7.45 -5.14
C ILE A 23 7.01 -7.21 -4.92
N PHE A 24 6.24 -8.29 -4.85
CA PHE A 24 4.80 -8.26 -4.72
C PHE A 24 4.36 -8.99 -3.46
N PRO A 25 3.56 -8.37 -2.57
CA PRO A 25 2.93 -9.11 -1.51
C PRO A 25 1.94 -10.11 -2.13
N ILE A 26 2.04 -11.38 -1.72
CA ILE A 26 1.05 -12.38 -2.12
C ILE A 26 -0.20 -12.13 -1.26
N MET A 27 -1.35 -11.91 -1.90
CA MET A 27 -2.59 -11.59 -1.20
C MET A 27 -3.67 -12.64 -1.47
N ASP A 28 -4.46 -12.98 -0.45
CA ASP A 28 -5.60 -13.87 -0.59
C ASP A 28 -6.82 -13.17 -1.22
N SER A 29 -7.93 -13.90 -1.36
CA SER A 29 -9.20 -13.35 -1.90
C SER A 29 -9.82 -12.23 -1.05
N HIS A 30 -9.32 -12.01 0.16
CA HIS A 30 -9.78 -10.99 1.11
C HIS A 30 -8.79 -9.83 1.24
N SER A 31 -7.80 -9.73 0.33
CA SER A 31 -6.75 -8.70 0.38
C SER A 31 -5.92 -8.75 1.68
N GLN A 32 -5.76 -9.94 2.26
CA GLN A 32 -4.84 -10.20 3.35
C GLN A 32 -3.53 -10.77 2.80
N ILE A 33 -2.41 -10.38 3.41
CA ILE A 33 -1.11 -10.94 3.03
C ILE A 33 -1.05 -12.41 3.42
N VAL A 34 -0.70 -13.26 2.46
CA VAL A 34 -0.50 -14.69 2.68
C VAL A 34 0.76 -14.89 3.51
N LEU A 35 0.64 -15.61 4.62
CA LEU A 35 1.78 -15.95 5.47
C LEU A 35 2.37 -17.30 5.03
N GLY A 36 3.70 -17.40 5.09
CA GLY A 36 4.41 -18.66 4.93
C GLY A 36 4.21 -19.59 6.13
N CYS A 37 4.74 -20.82 6.05
CA CYS A 37 4.69 -21.79 7.14
C CYS A 37 5.41 -21.29 8.42
N ASP A 38 6.32 -20.34 8.26
CA ASP A 38 7.07 -19.67 9.34
C ASP A 38 6.32 -18.46 9.93
N GLY A 39 5.09 -18.20 9.49
CA GLY A 39 4.29 -17.05 9.91
C GLY A 39 4.75 -15.72 9.31
N ARG A 40 5.73 -15.70 8.40
CA ARG A 40 6.21 -14.46 7.77
C ARG A 40 5.38 -14.10 6.54
N PRO A 41 5.22 -12.80 6.23
CA PRO A 41 4.64 -12.33 4.97
C PRO A 41 5.31 -12.94 3.74
N SER A 42 4.51 -13.53 2.85
CA SER A 42 4.99 -14.07 1.57
C SER A 42 5.06 -12.99 0.50
N PHE A 43 6.18 -12.93 -0.20
CA PHE A 43 6.39 -12.02 -1.34
C PHE A 43 6.84 -12.79 -2.59
N LEU A 44 6.28 -12.43 -3.74
CA LEU A 44 6.78 -12.83 -5.04
C LEU A 44 7.79 -11.79 -5.53
N GLN A 45 9.04 -12.20 -5.67
CA GLN A 45 10.07 -11.37 -6.30
C GLN A 45 10.28 -11.81 -7.75
N VAL A 46 10.14 -10.89 -8.69
CA VAL A 46 10.46 -11.10 -10.10
C VAL A 46 11.68 -10.24 -10.44
N ARG A 47 12.72 -10.86 -11.00
CA ARG A 47 13.96 -10.19 -11.40
C ARG A 47 14.25 -10.46 -12.88
N LEU A 48 14.58 -9.41 -13.62
CA LEU A 48 15.18 -9.52 -14.94
C LEU A 48 16.70 -9.63 -14.80
N ASP A 49 17.28 -10.56 -15.53
CA ASP A 49 18.72 -10.65 -15.67
C ASP A 49 19.20 -9.55 -16.63
N THR A 50 19.80 -8.51 -16.05
CA THR A 50 20.27 -7.36 -16.81
C THR A 50 21.52 -7.66 -17.65
N THR A 51 22.21 -8.79 -17.40
CA THR A 51 23.43 -9.16 -18.14
C THR A 51 23.11 -9.65 -19.56
N THR A 52 21.87 -10.06 -19.80
CA THR A 52 21.38 -10.56 -21.09
C THR A 52 20.56 -9.54 -21.86
N PHE A 53 20.54 -8.28 -21.41
CA PHE A 53 19.78 -7.24 -22.10
C PHE A 53 20.39 -6.94 -23.47
N PRO A 54 19.56 -6.86 -24.53
CA PRO A 54 20.01 -6.34 -25.82
C PRO A 54 20.63 -4.94 -25.66
N VAL A 55 21.64 -4.63 -26.46
CA VAL A 55 22.37 -3.35 -26.40
C VAL A 55 21.45 -2.13 -26.56
N ASP A 56 20.37 -2.28 -27.33
CA ASP A 56 19.41 -1.22 -27.63
C ASP A 56 18.29 -1.08 -26.58
N TRP A 57 18.29 -1.89 -25.52
CA TRP A 57 17.31 -1.77 -24.46
C TRP A 57 17.61 -0.60 -23.53
N PRO A 58 16.57 0.06 -22.99
CA PRO A 58 16.77 1.16 -22.07
C PRO A 58 17.56 0.67 -20.84
N VAL A 59 18.64 1.38 -20.51
CA VAL A 59 19.45 1.10 -19.33
C VAL A 59 18.54 1.14 -18.10
N PRO A 60 18.57 0.12 -17.22
CA PRO A 60 17.88 0.16 -15.94
C PRO A 60 18.18 1.49 -15.26
N ARG A 61 17.15 2.21 -14.79
CA ARG A 61 17.44 3.41 -14.01
C ARG A 61 18.16 2.93 -12.76
N PRO A 62 19.36 3.45 -12.46
CA PRO A 62 19.90 3.29 -11.12
C PRO A 62 18.80 3.79 -10.19
N VAL A 63 18.38 2.94 -9.25
CA VAL A 63 17.50 3.40 -8.17
C VAL A 63 18.31 4.51 -7.52
N PRO A 64 17.86 5.77 -7.58
CA PRO A 64 18.65 6.82 -6.96
C PRO A 64 18.78 6.42 -5.50
N GLU A 65 20.01 6.18 -5.07
CA GLU A 65 20.42 6.32 -3.67
C GLU A 65 20.33 7.82 -3.34
N THR A 66 19.15 8.39 -3.52
CA THR A 66 18.80 9.65 -2.88
C THR A 66 18.88 9.35 -1.40
N GLU A 67 20.00 9.69 -0.79
CA GLU A 67 20.13 9.80 0.64
C GLU A 67 19.17 10.91 1.07
N TYR A 68 17.95 10.51 1.44
CA TYR A 68 17.03 11.41 2.10
C TYR A 68 17.57 11.66 3.51
N PRO A 69 17.56 12.90 4.01
CA PRO A 69 18.09 13.22 5.34
C PRO A 69 17.49 12.36 6.46
N LYS A 70 16.22 11.94 6.31
CA LYS A 70 15.55 10.97 7.18
C LYS A 70 14.57 10.11 6.39
N HIS A 71 14.31 8.91 6.92
CA HIS A 71 13.25 8.02 6.47
C HIS A 71 12.29 7.72 7.63
N VAL A 72 11.02 8.07 7.45
CA VAL A 72 9.95 7.79 8.42
C VAL A 72 8.88 6.90 7.82
N MET A 73 8.18 6.14 8.66
CA MET A 73 7.03 5.33 8.26
C MET A 73 5.78 5.85 8.96
N LEU A 74 4.76 6.20 8.18
CA LEU A 74 3.43 6.57 8.65
C LEU A 74 2.50 5.40 8.41
N ILE A 75 1.91 4.86 9.47
CA ILE A 75 0.93 3.78 9.40
C ILE A 75 -0.42 4.35 9.81
N THR A 76 -1.43 4.21 8.94
CA THR A 76 -2.79 4.66 9.24
C THR A 76 -3.82 3.73 8.60
N ARG A 77 -4.94 3.56 9.29
CA ARG A 77 -6.11 2.82 8.82
C ARG A 77 -7.35 3.60 9.22
N GLY A 78 -8.40 3.51 8.41
CA GLY A 78 -9.66 4.19 8.69
C GLY A 78 -10.40 4.61 7.43
N THR A 79 -11.36 5.49 7.65
CA THR A 79 -12.11 6.17 6.60
C THR A 79 -11.28 7.24 5.91
N ARG A 80 -11.85 7.87 4.88
CA ARG A 80 -11.22 8.99 4.19
C ARG A 80 -10.95 10.17 5.13
N GLY A 81 -11.75 10.35 6.19
CA GLY A 81 -11.53 11.40 7.18
C GLY A 81 -10.26 11.16 7.98
N ASP A 82 -10.02 9.90 8.37
CA ASP A 82 -8.88 9.51 9.20
C ASP A 82 -7.54 9.63 8.45
N ILE A 83 -7.53 9.38 7.14
CA ILE A 83 -6.29 9.33 6.34
C ILE A 83 -5.80 10.70 5.89
N GLN A 84 -6.72 11.65 5.65
CA GLN A 84 -6.38 13.00 5.18
C GLN A 84 -5.30 13.73 5.99
N PRO A 85 -5.36 13.80 7.34
CA PRO A 85 -4.32 14.48 8.11
C PRO A 85 -2.95 13.82 7.94
N PHE A 86 -2.89 12.50 7.82
CA PHE A 86 -1.63 11.78 7.56
C PHE A 86 -1.13 12.06 6.15
N THR A 87 -2.00 12.09 5.14
CA THR A 87 -1.62 12.46 3.77
C THR A 87 -0.99 13.86 3.74
N ALA A 88 -1.60 14.83 4.43
CA ALA A 88 -1.05 16.17 4.55
C ALA A 88 0.30 16.20 5.27
N LEU A 89 0.44 15.44 6.37
CA LEU A 89 1.70 15.31 7.10
C LEU A 89 2.80 14.71 6.21
N ALA A 90 2.51 13.61 5.52
CA ALA A 90 3.46 12.96 4.62
C ALA A 90 3.96 13.91 3.54
N LYS A 91 3.04 14.68 2.94
CA LYS A 91 3.37 15.72 1.96
C LYS A 91 4.26 16.80 2.57
N GLY A 92 3.93 17.28 3.77
CA GLY A 92 4.73 18.28 4.48
C GLY A 92 6.15 17.81 4.77
N LEU A 93 6.31 16.58 5.26
CA LEU A 93 7.62 15.98 5.54
C LEU A 93 8.46 15.80 4.26
N ALA A 94 7.83 15.38 3.17
CA ALA A 94 8.50 15.25 1.89
C ALA A 94 8.89 16.62 1.30
N GLU A 95 7.94 17.55 1.14
CA GLU A 95 8.20 18.84 0.46
C GLU A 95 9.06 19.80 1.27
N ARG A 96 8.76 19.93 2.56
CA ARG A 96 9.40 20.96 3.39
C ARG A 96 10.74 20.49 3.93
N LEU A 97 10.84 19.21 4.28
CA LEU A 97 12.03 18.66 4.92
C LEU A 97 12.88 17.78 3.98
N GLY A 98 12.37 17.46 2.78
CA GLY A 98 13.07 16.59 1.84
C GLY A 98 13.18 15.15 2.32
N TRP A 99 12.27 14.67 3.18
CA TRP A 99 12.38 13.34 3.77
C TRP A 99 11.77 12.26 2.89
N LYS A 100 12.20 11.02 3.13
CA LYS A 100 11.52 9.83 2.64
C LYS A 100 10.41 9.44 3.61
N VAL A 101 9.22 9.22 3.09
CA VAL A 101 8.07 8.77 3.90
C VAL A 101 7.54 7.47 3.31
N THR A 102 7.58 6.38 4.07
CA THR A 102 6.78 5.18 3.75
C THR A 102 5.37 5.38 4.29
N PHE A 103 4.38 5.48 3.41
CA PHE A 103 2.98 5.61 3.77
C PHE A 103 2.28 4.26 3.69
N CYS A 104 1.93 3.69 4.84
CA CYS A 104 1.29 2.39 4.96
C CYS A 104 -0.21 2.55 5.27
N THR A 105 -1.08 2.17 4.32
CA THR A 105 -2.54 2.19 4.51
C THR A 105 -3.26 1.21 3.56
N GLU A 106 -4.59 1.21 3.58
CA GLU A 106 -5.43 0.29 2.81
C GLU A 106 -5.31 0.52 1.30
N LEU A 107 -5.34 -0.57 0.52
CA LEU A 107 -5.06 -0.54 -0.92
C LEU A 107 -5.99 0.40 -1.71
N ARG A 108 -7.23 0.57 -1.25
CA ARG A 108 -8.22 1.45 -1.88
C ARG A 108 -7.77 2.92 -2.00
N TYR A 109 -6.86 3.36 -1.13
CA TYR A 109 -6.35 4.74 -1.12
C TYR A 109 -5.10 4.92 -1.99
N LYS A 110 -4.58 3.86 -2.62
CA LYS A 110 -3.36 3.93 -3.44
C LYS A 110 -3.46 5.01 -4.52
N GLU A 111 -4.54 5.04 -5.29
CA GLU A 111 -4.70 5.99 -6.39
C GLU A 111 -4.82 7.43 -5.92
N SER A 112 -5.58 7.67 -4.84
CA SER A 112 -5.74 9.01 -4.28
C SER A 112 -4.44 9.54 -3.69
N LEU A 113 -3.67 8.68 -3.02
CA LEU A 113 -2.34 9.02 -2.51
C LEU A 113 -1.35 9.27 -3.64
N GLN A 114 -1.34 8.45 -4.70
CA GLN A 114 -0.49 8.69 -5.87
C GLN A 114 -0.78 10.04 -6.51
N LYS A 115 -2.05 10.44 -6.64
CA LYS A 115 -2.42 11.78 -7.11
C LYS A 115 -1.98 12.88 -6.15
N ALA A 116 -2.16 12.69 -4.84
CA ALA A 116 -1.79 13.68 -3.83
C ALA A 116 -0.28 13.98 -3.78
N PHE A 117 0.55 12.98 -4.14
CA PHE A 117 2.01 13.04 -4.10
C PHE A 117 2.68 13.14 -5.48
N ALA A 118 1.92 13.33 -6.56
CA ALA A 118 2.45 13.32 -7.93
C ALA A 118 3.45 14.46 -8.20
N ASN A 119 3.26 15.61 -7.54
CA ASN A 119 4.01 16.84 -7.78
C ASN A 119 5.03 17.14 -6.67
N LEU A 120 5.55 16.11 -5.99
CA LEU A 120 6.60 16.30 -4.99
C LEU A 120 7.92 16.71 -5.65
N GLU A 121 8.53 17.80 -5.20
CA GLU A 121 9.79 18.30 -5.78
C GLU A 121 11.03 17.88 -4.99
N ARG A 122 10.93 17.79 -3.66
CA ARG A 122 12.11 17.62 -2.78
C ARG A 122 12.23 16.24 -2.15
N GLY A 123 11.16 15.75 -1.54
CA GLY A 123 11.14 14.46 -0.84
C GLY A 123 10.48 13.36 -1.65
N TYR A 124 10.28 12.21 -1.01
CA TYR A 124 9.65 11.06 -1.66
C TYR A 124 8.68 10.35 -0.73
N VAL A 125 7.49 10.04 -1.24
CA VAL A 125 6.49 9.26 -0.52
C VAL A 125 6.30 7.91 -1.21
N GLN A 126 6.62 6.83 -0.49
CA GLN A 126 6.45 5.46 -0.93
C GLN A 126 5.19 4.85 -0.33
N PHE A 127 4.23 4.45 -1.17
CA PHE A 127 3.05 3.71 -0.71
C PHE A 127 3.38 2.24 -0.39
N ARG A 128 2.85 1.73 0.72
CA ARG A 128 2.81 0.31 1.07
C ARG A 128 1.40 -0.09 1.53
N PRO A 129 0.87 -1.24 1.09
CA PRO A 129 -0.44 -1.69 1.56
C PRO A 129 -0.36 -2.26 2.98
N SER A 130 -1.29 -1.89 3.85
CA SER A 130 -1.44 -2.50 5.20
C SER A 130 -2.34 -3.74 5.22
N GLY A 131 -3.01 -4.05 4.10
CA GLY A 131 -4.12 -5.00 4.05
C GLY A 131 -5.42 -4.44 4.63
N GLY A 132 -6.53 -5.17 4.42
CA GLY A 132 -7.87 -4.80 4.91
C GLY A 132 -8.59 -3.70 4.10
N ASP A 133 -9.87 -3.48 4.44
CA ASP A 133 -10.72 -2.43 3.88
C ASP A 133 -11.73 -1.97 4.95
N THR A 134 -11.33 -0.97 5.73
CA THR A 134 -12.10 -0.44 6.86
C THR A 134 -13.37 0.23 6.39
N THR A 135 -13.37 0.86 5.21
CA THR A 135 -14.59 1.49 4.70
C THR A 135 -15.59 0.45 4.23
N LYS A 136 -15.17 -0.62 3.55
CA LYS A 136 -16.06 -1.73 3.21
C LYS A 136 -16.62 -2.42 4.46
N LYS A 137 -15.83 -2.54 5.54
CA LYS A 137 -16.31 -3.04 6.84
C LYS A 137 -17.39 -2.12 7.41
N ILE A 138 -17.13 -0.82 7.46
CA ILE A 138 -18.06 0.20 8.00
C ILE A 138 -19.32 0.35 7.14
N GLU A 139 -19.22 0.19 5.82
CA GLU A 139 -20.34 0.34 4.90
C GLU A 139 -21.32 -0.82 4.91
N SER A 140 -20.97 -1.94 5.56
CA SER A 140 -21.87 -3.06 5.75
C SER A 140 -23.16 -2.62 6.47
N THR A 141 -24.30 -3.16 6.04
CA THR A 141 -25.62 -2.79 6.58
C THR A 141 -25.68 -2.94 8.10
N VAL A 142 -25.01 -3.96 8.63
CA VAL A 142 -24.91 -4.23 10.07
C VAL A 142 -24.07 -3.15 10.77
N SER A 143 -22.91 -2.76 10.20
CA SER A 143 -22.07 -1.70 10.76
C SER A 143 -22.73 -0.32 10.71
N LYS A 144 -23.46 0.00 9.63
CA LYS A 144 -24.28 1.22 9.54
C LYS A 144 -25.39 1.24 10.60
N MET A 145 -26.06 0.10 10.81
CA MET A 145 -27.12 -0.04 11.81
C MET A 145 -26.57 0.05 13.25
N ALA A 146 -25.38 -0.50 13.49
CA ALA A 146 -24.69 -0.38 14.78
C ALA A 146 -24.26 1.07 15.08
N MET A 147 -23.71 1.79 14.09
CA MET A 147 -23.29 3.19 14.24
C MET A 147 -24.46 4.17 14.38
N THR A 148 -25.64 3.84 13.85
CA THR A 148 -26.86 4.66 13.97
C THR A 148 -27.70 4.33 15.21
N SER A 149 -27.40 3.23 15.90
CA SER A 149 -28.04 2.88 17.17
C SER A 149 -27.59 3.83 18.29
N LYS A 150 -28.54 4.41 19.03
CA LYS A 150 -28.27 5.26 20.22
C LYS A 150 -27.85 4.47 21.47
N SER A 151 -27.88 3.14 21.43
CA SER A 151 -27.55 2.29 22.57
C SER A 151 -26.06 1.98 22.59
N ALA A 152 -25.33 2.56 23.54
CA ALA A 152 -23.89 2.32 23.74
C ALA A 152 -23.55 0.84 23.98
N LEU A 153 -24.47 0.09 24.61
CA LEU A 153 -24.31 -1.34 24.86
C LEU A 153 -24.36 -2.15 23.55
N MET A 154 -25.24 -1.76 22.63
CA MET A 154 -25.34 -2.38 21.31
C MET A 154 -24.14 -2.03 20.42
N GLN A 155 -23.65 -0.79 20.50
CA GLN A 155 -22.40 -0.39 19.86
C GLN A 155 -21.21 -1.21 20.38
N SER A 156 -21.08 -1.37 21.69
CA SER A 156 -19.99 -2.14 22.32
C SER A 156 -19.99 -3.61 21.92
N VAL A 157 -21.16 -4.27 21.92
CA VAL A 157 -21.28 -5.70 21.56
C VAL A 157 -21.03 -5.95 20.07
N MET A 158 -21.43 -5.01 19.20
CA MET A 158 -21.17 -5.13 17.77
C MET A 158 -19.71 -4.85 17.42
N LEU A 159 -19.06 -3.90 18.09
CA LEU A 159 -17.64 -3.60 17.89
C LEU A 159 -16.74 -4.72 18.42
N SER A 160 -17.07 -5.33 19.57
CA SER A 160 -16.29 -6.44 20.16
C SER A 160 -16.34 -7.74 19.34
N ARG A 161 -17.24 -7.85 18.36
CA ARG A 161 -17.33 -8.98 17.43
C ARG A 161 -16.68 -8.71 16.06
N SER A 162 -16.11 -7.52 15.87
CA SER A 162 -15.57 -7.07 14.57
C SER A 162 -14.03 -7.09 14.46
N GLU A 163 -13.35 -7.44 15.55
CA GLU A 163 -11.94 -7.82 15.60
C GLU A 163 -11.73 -9.23 15.05
#